data_AF-A0A7V9UA41-F1
#
_entry.id   AF-A0A7V9UA41-F1
#
_cell.length_a   1.000
_cell.length_b   1.000
_cell.length_c   1.000
_cell.angle_alpha   90.00
_cell.angle_beta   90.00
_cell.angle_gamma   90.00
#
_symmetry.space_group_name_H-M   'P 1'
#
loop_
_entity.id
_entity.type
_entity.pdbx_description
1 polymer ?
#
loop_
_entity_poly.entity_id
_entity_poly.type
_entity_poly.pdbx_seq_one_letter_code
_entity_poly.pdbx_strand_id
1 'polypeptide(L)'
;MLGAMQPTPRRPVFDAYWRFAAERQRIFEARLEDPHGPWTDDPILARYKFCNTFRASDRVSQYLIARVIYGPMARDLPAEDVFLRIVLFRLFSKESTWEALEHATGGVCRETLDVERLGDLLDQVRREQPIYTAAFILCAHDAYGHRIKHRNHLELVQRMFAPGALGAQLGRAGRLEDVYEALRDWPMIGAFMGYQLAVDLNYSEHLDFDENDFTVPGPGAVRGLRKVFSDFGDRTPRQLIMQMVERQDEHFDRLGLTWSGLFGRSLHAIDCQGLFCETDKYARVAFPDLASNRVRIKHEFRDPKARLDLFYPPKWDINDGVPKAAMPRDADSPEQLSFTDARLRVVDARPRYQGRVPQRPDVPARLFDEPAVAVG
;
A
#
# COMPACT_ATOMS: atom_id res chain seq x y z
N MET A 1 29.52 26.31 -16.64
CA MET A 1 28.72 25.40 -15.78
C MET A 1 28.21 24.28 -16.67
N LEU A 2 28.68 23.05 -16.49
CA LEU A 2 28.07 21.89 -17.14
C LEU A 2 26.68 21.71 -16.51
N GLY A 3 25.62 21.75 -17.32
CA GLY A 3 24.25 21.57 -16.83
C GLY A 3 24.06 20.18 -16.23
N ALA A 4 23.22 20.06 -15.20
CA ALA A 4 22.93 18.78 -14.56
C ALA A 4 22.42 17.75 -15.59
N MET A 5 23.00 16.55 -15.58
CA MET A 5 22.65 15.48 -16.51
C MET A 5 21.23 15.00 -16.24
N GLN A 6 20.40 15.04 -17.29
CA GLN A 6 18.99 14.68 -17.19
C GLN A 6 18.79 13.15 -17.21
N PRO A 7 17.78 12.63 -16.51
CA PRO A 7 17.46 11.21 -16.57
C PRO A 7 17.00 10.80 -17.98
N THR A 8 17.36 9.59 -18.39
CA THR A 8 16.95 9.02 -19.68
C THR A 8 15.87 7.95 -19.47
N PRO A 9 14.60 8.22 -19.80
CA PRO A 9 13.53 7.24 -19.67
C PRO A 9 13.53 6.23 -20.83
N ARG A 10 13.26 4.95 -20.51
CA ARG A 10 12.80 3.96 -21.48
C ARG A 10 11.35 4.29 -21.82
N ARG A 11 11.15 5.05 -22.90
CA ARG A 11 9.83 5.61 -23.29
C ARG A 11 8.65 4.64 -23.15
N PRO A 12 8.69 3.39 -23.65
CA PRO A 12 7.57 2.48 -23.52
C PRO A 12 7.17 2.16 -22.06
N VAL A 13 8.15 2.03 -21.17
CA VAL A 13 7.90 1.73 -19.75
C VAL A 13 7.50 2.99 -18.98
N PHE A 14 8.08 4.13 -19.35
CA PHE A 14 7.71 5.44 -18.80
C PHE A 14 6.25 5.78 -19.13
N ASP A 15 5.81 5.56 -20.37
CA ASP A 15 4.42 5.76 -20.75
C ASP A 15 3.51 4.74 -20.05
N ALA A 16 3.96 3.48 -19.91
CA ALA A 16 3.22 2.48 -19.15
C ALA A 16 3.05 2.83 -17.67
N TYR A 17 3.96 3.59 -17.04
CA TYR A 17 3.78 4.09 -15.67
C TYR A 17 2.53 4.97 -15.57
N TRP A 18 2.41 5.96 -16.45
CA TRP A 18 1.30 6.93 -16.43
C TRP A 18 -0.02 6.29 -16.84
N ARG A 19 0.03 5.42 -17.84
CA ARG A 19 -1.15 4.70 -18.31
C ARG A 19 -1.64 3.68 -17.28
N PHE A 20 -0.73 3.02 -16.57
CA PHE A 20 -1.09 2.20 -15.41
C PHE A 20 -1.78 3.04 -14.33
N ALA A 21 -1.24 4.23 -14.00
CA ALA A 21 -1.83 5.10 -12.98
C ALA A 21 -3.27 5.51 -13.33
N ALA A 22 -3.48 5.99 -14.56
CA ALA A 22 -4.80 6.39 -15.06
C ALA A 22 -5.77 5.21 -15.13
N GLU A 23 -5.36 4.09 -15.73
CA GLU A 23 -6.23 2.93 -15.89
C GLU A 23 -6.58 2.29 -14.55
N ARG A 24 -5.62 2.22 -13.62
CA ARG A 24 -5.90 1.72 -12.28
C ARG A 24 -6.82 2.64 -11.50
N GLN A 25 -6.73 3.96 -11.67
CA GLN A 25 -7.69 4.88 -11.06
C GLN A 25 -9.09 4.73 -11.67
N ARG A 26 -9.20 4.61 -13.00
CA ARG A 26 -10.47 4.37 -13.69
C ARG A 26 -11.14 3.08 -13.24
N ILE A 27 -10.37 1.98 -13.07
CA ILE A 27 -10.90 0.73 -12.51
C ILE A 27 -11.38 0.92 -11.06
N PHE A 28 -10.69 1.75 -10.26
CA PHE A 28 -11.13 2.04 -8.90
C PHE A 28 -12.47 2.78 -8.90
N GLU A 29 -12.63 3.80 -9.73
CA GLU A 29 -13.88 4.58 -9.89
C GLU A 29 -15.01 3.73 -10.45
N ALA A 30 -14.77 2.95 -11.50
CA ALA A 30 -15.76 2.04 -12.08
C ALA A 30 -16.29 1.02 -11.04
N ARG A 31 -15.45 0.57 -10.10
CA ARG A 31 -15.86 -0.31 -9.00
C ARG A 31 -16.74 0.36 -7.96
N LEU A 32 -16.71 1.69 -7.85
CA LEU A 32 -17.64 2.44 -7.00
C LEU A 32 -19.03 2.56 -7.63
N GLU A 33 -19.11 2.48 -8.95
CA GLU A 33 -20.38 2.54 -9.69
C GLU A 33 -20.97 1.14 -9.88
N ASP A 34 -20.17 0.19 -10.38
CA ASP A 34 -20.55 -1.20 -10.63
C ASP A 34 -19.59 -2.19 -9.91
N PRO A 35 -20.05 -2.91 -8.88
CA PRO A 35 -19.23 -3.88 -8.16
C PRO A 35 -19.02 -5.20 -8.91
N HIS A 36 -19.64 -5.43 -10.07
CA HIS A 36 -19.60 -6.71 -10.78
C HIS A 36 -18.60 -6.75 -11.96
N GLY A 37 -18.44 -5.64 -12.68
CA GLY A 37 -17.47 -5.55 -13.78
C GLY A 37 -17.88 -6.29 -15.06
N PRO A 38 -16.97 -6.50 -16.02
CA PRO A 38 -15.53 -6.19 -15.99
C PRO A 38 -15.25 -4.69 -16.01
N TRP A 39 -14.13 -4.28 -15.41
CA TRP A 39 -13.77 -2.86 -15.30
C TRP A 39 -12.68 -2.41 -16.26
N THR A 40 -12.01 -3.34 -16.95
CA THR A 40 -10.88 -3.07 -17.85
C THR A 40 -10.74 -4.15 -18.91
N ASP A 41 -10.26 -3.74 -20.08
CA ASP A 41 -9.84 -4.64 -21.16
C ASP A 41 -8.34 -5.00 -21.07
N ASP A 42 -7.57 -4.41 -20.15
CA ASP A 42 -6.17 -4.79 -19.95
C ASP A 42 -6.10 -6.20 -19.32
N PRO A 43 -5.54 -7.20 -20.03
CA PRO A 43 -5.53 -8.58 -19.56
C PRO A 43 -4.62 -8.82 -18.35
N ILE A 44 -3.62 -7.94 -18.12
CA ILE A 44 -2.72 -8.01 -16.98
C ILE A 44 -3.43 -7.46 -15.73
N LEU A 45 -4.11 -6.32 -15.84
CA LEU A 45 -4.87 -5.70 -14.75
C LEU A 45 -6.13 -6.49 -14.38
N ALA A 46 -6.80 -7.09 -15.37
CA ALA A 46 -7.93 -7.99 -15.13
C ALA A 46 -7.51 -9.27 -14.38
N ARG A 47 -6.30 -9.78 -14.66
CA ARG A 47 -5.83 -11.06 -14.13
C ARG A 47 -5.13 -10.97 -12.78
N TYR A 48 -4.34 -9.91 -12.53
CA TYR A 48 -3.43 -9.87 -11.40
C TYR A 48 -3.78 -8.80 -10.37
N LYS A 49 -3.35 -9.03 -9.12
CA LYS A 49 -3.60 -8.08 -8.03
C LYS A 49 -2.57 -6.94 -8.02
N PHE A 50 -3.08 -5.73 -8.16
CA PHE A 50 -2.36 -4.47 -7.99
C PHE A 50 -2.95 -3.64 -6.83
N CYS A 51 -2.12 -2.76 -6.26
CA CYS A 51 -2.61 -1.70 -5.37
C CYS A 51 -3.42 -0.68 -6.16
N ASN A 52 -4.18 0.16 -5.45
CA ASN A 52 -4.78 1.35 -6.03
C ASN A 52 -3.70 2.39 -6.35
N THR A 53 -4.03 3.32 -7.25
CA THR A 53 -3.16 4.43 -7.60
C THR A 53 -2.87 5.31 -6.39
N PHE A 54 -3.91 5.60 -5.60
CA PHE A 54 -3.78 6.28 -4.31
C PHE A 54 -3.65 5.25 -3.19
N ARG A 55 -2.56 5.32 -2.42
CA ARG A 55 -2.30 4.38 -1.31
C ARG A 55 -3.41 4.41 -0.27
N ALA A 56 -3.96 5.59 0.01
CA ALA A 56 -5.04 5.75 0.98
C ALA A 56 -6.28 4.94 0.60
N SER A 57 -6.52 4.70 -0.69
CA SER A 57 -7.66 3.92 -1.17
C SER A 57 -7.47 2.40 -1.05
N ASP A 58 -6.25 1.91 -0.75
CA ASP A 58 -6.03 0.48 -0.51
C ASP A 58 -6.83 0.02 0.72
N ARG A 59 -7.37 -1.20 0.67
CA ARG A 59 -8.25 -1.73 1.73
C ARG A 59 -7.66 -1.65 3.14
N VAL A 60 -6.38 -1.97 3.30
CA VAL A 60 -5.71 -1.92 4.60
C VAL A 60 -5.57 -0.46 5.08
N SER A 61 -5.31 0.48 4.17
CA SER A 61 -5.25 1.91 4.48
C SER A 61 -6.63 2.45 4.85
N GLN A 62 -7.68 2.07 4.11
CA GLN A 62 -9.06 2.43 4.43
C GLN A 62 -9.48 1.92 5.81
N TYR A 63 -9.13 0.67 6.15
CA TYR A 63 -9.40 0.15 7.48
C TYR A 63 -8.63 0.92 8.57
N LEU A 64 -7.34 1.20 8.36
CA LEU A 64 -6.54 2.02 9.27
C LEU A 64 -7.20 3.38 9.50
N ILE A 65 -7.49 4.13 8.44
CA ILE A 65 -8.06 5.48 8.53
C ILE A 65 -9.43 5.41 9.21
N ALA A 66 -10.36 4.62 8.69
CA ALA A 66 -11.76 4.64 9.14
C ALA A 66 -12.00 3.97 10.51
N ARG A 67 -11.20 2.95 10.88
CA ARG A 67 -11.46 2.12 12.07
C ARG A 67 -10.41 2.25 13.17
N VAL A 68 -9.15 2.44 12.80
CA VAL A 68 -8.05 2.55 13.78
C VAL A 68 -7.86 3.99 14.24
N ILE A 69 -7.86 4.94 13.31
CA ILE A 69 -7.60 6.37 13.56
C ILE A 69 -8.89 7.10 13.93
N TYR A 70 -9.92 7.03 13.08
CA TYR A 70 -11.16 7.80 13.26
C TYR A 70 -12.35 6.92 13.72
N GLY A 71 -12.07 5.70 14.18
CA GLY A 71 -13.09 4.80 14.70
C GLY A 71 -13.63 5.22 16.08
N PRO A 72 -14.79 4.71 16.52
CA PRO A 72 -15.40 5.09 17.79
C PRO A 72 -14.49 4.90 19.01
N MET A 73 -13.67 3.85 19.04
CA MET A 73 -12.73 3.56 20.14
C MET A 73 -11.50 4.49 20.16
N ALA A 74 -11.25 5.22 19.08
CA ALA A 74 -10.17 6.20 19.00
C ALA A 74 -10.63 7.62 19.34
N ARG A 75 -11.95 7.84 19.47
CA ARG A 75 -12.52 9.15 19.76
C ARG A 75 -12.00 9.65 21.10
N ASP A 76 -11.62 10.93 21.13
CA ASP A 76 -11.13 11.64 22.33
C ASP A 76 -9.86 11.06 22.95
N LEU A 77 -9.18 10.11 22.28
CA LEU A 77 -7.88 9.63 22.73
C LEU A 77 -6.81 10.72 22.55
N PRO A 78 -5.84 10.82 23.46
CA PRO A 78 -4.71 11.70 23.26
C PRO A 78 -3.85 11.20 22.08
N ALA A 79 -3.13 12.13 21.45
CA ALA A 79 -2.33 11.86 20.25
C ALA A 79 -1.40 10.64 20.39
N GLU A 80 -0.75 10.46 21.54
CA GLU A 80 0.14 9.31 21.77
C GLU A 80 -0.58 7.96 21.71
N ASP A 81 -1.82 7.88 22.17
CA ASP A 81 -2.60 6.64 22.09
C ASP A 81 -3.06 6.38 20.65
N VAL A 82 -3.44 7.42 19.90
CA VAL A 82 -3.74 7.30 18.46
C VAL A 82 -2.50 6.84 17.68
N PHE A 83 -1.33 7.40 17.96
CA PHE A 83 -0.07 6.98 17.36
C PHE A 83 0.28 5.52 17.71
N LEU A 84 0.07 5.10 18.95
CA LEU A 84 0.24 3.71 19.38
C LEU A 84 -0.64 2.78 18.55
N ARG A 85 -1.93 3.11 18.41
CA ARG A 85 -2.90 2.33 17.64
C ARG A 85 -2.45 2.17 16.18
N ILE A 86 -1.98 3.25 15.57
CA ILE A 86 -1.47 3.26 14.19
C ILE A 86 -0.25 2.35 14.04
N VAL A 87 0.75 2.50 14.92
CA VAL A 87 1.98 1.69 14.88
C VAL A 87 1.64 0.21 15.09
N LEU A 88 0.86 -0.10 16.11
CA LEU A 88 0.47 -1.47 16.43
C LEU A 88 -0.29 -2.11 15.26
N PHE A 89 -1.30 -1.41 14.71
CA PHE A 89 -2.03 -1.90 13.54
C PHE A 89 -1.10 -2.18 12.38
N ARG A 90 -0.22 -1.24 12.03
CA ARG A 90 0.67 -1.39 10.86
C ARG A 90 1.63 -2.57 11.00
N LEU A 91 2.11 -2.86 12.21
CA LEU A 91 2.99 -4.01 12.47
C LEU A 91 2.32 -5.37 12.20
N PHE A 92 0.99 -5.45 12.18
CA PHE A 92 0.27 -6.66 11.74
C PHE A 92 -0.34 -6.51 10.33
N SER A 93 -0.78 -5.29 10.02
CA SER A 93 -1.49 -4.89 8.80
C SER A 93 -2.70 -5.76 8.48
N LYS A 94 -3.34 -6.34 9.50
CA LYS A 94 -4.43 -7.32 9.34
C LYS A 94 -5.65 -6.94 10.19
N GLU A 95 -6.78 -6.76 9.51
CA GLU A 95 -8.08 -6.38 10.09
C GLU A 95 -8.48 -7.31 11.25
N SER A 96 -8.52 -8.64 11.03
CA SER A 96 -8.94 -9.59 12.09
C SER A 96 -7.97 -9.67 13.28
N THR A 97 -6.70 -9.34 13.10
CA THR A 97 -5.74 -9.26 14.21
C THR A 97 -6.00 -8.01 15.05
N TRP A 98 -6.30 -6.89 14.40
CA TRP A 98 -6.69 -5.66 15.08
C TRP A 98 -7.98 -5.84 15.88
N GLU A 99 -9.00 -6.46 15.29
CA GLU A 99 -10.30 -6.69 15.94
C GLU A 99 -10.16 -7.56 17.19
N ALA A 100 -9.31 -8.59 17.15
CA ALA A 100 -9.01 -9.41 18.32
C ALA A 100 -8.35 -8.60 19.44
N LEU A 101 -7.40 -7.71 19.11
CA LEU A 101 -6.72 -6.84 20.09
C LEU A 101 -7.68 -5.81 20.69
N GLU A 102 -8.46 -5.11 19.87
CA GLU A 102 -9.48 -4.15 20.33
C GLU A 102 -10.52 -4.81 21.23
N HIS A 103 -11.04 -5.97 20.83
CA HIS A 103 -12.04 -6.68 21.62
C HIS A 103 -11.49 -7.14 22.97
N ALA A 104 -10.28 -7.68 23.00
CA ALA A 104 -9.68 -8.19 24.23
C ALA A 104 -9.31 -7.08 25.24
N THR A 105 -9.00 -5.88 24.74
CA THR A 105 -8.63 -4.72 25.56
C THR A 105 -9.82 -3.83 25.94
N GLY A 106 -10.92 -3.89 25.20
CA GLY A 106 -12.02 -2.92 25.31
C GLY A 106 -11.67 -1.55 24.72
N GLY A 107 -10.63 -1.48 23.88
CA GLY A 107 -10.06 -0.25 23.33
C GLY A 107 -8.56 -0.21 23.59
N VAL A 108 -7.76 -0.38 22.54
CA VAL A 108 -6.30 -0.33 22.59
C VAL A 108 -5.85 1.12 22.84
N CYS A 109 -5.17 1.32 23.95
CA CYS A 109 -4.43 2.53 24.31
C CYS A 109 -3.21 2.12 25.15
N ARG A 110 -2.39 3.08 25.60
CA ARG A 110 -1.24 2.76 26.45
C ARG A 110 -1.63 2.07 27.76
N GLU A 111 -2.76 2.45 28.36
CA GLU A 111 -3.23 1.87 29.62
C GLU A 111 -3.66 0.40 29.47
N THR A 112 -4.15 0.01 28.29
CA THR A 112 -4.61 -1.36 28.02
C THR A 112 -3.56 -2.23 27.33
N LEU A 113 -2.35 -1.69 27.09
CA LEU A 113 -1.25 -2.40 26.44
C LEU A 113 -0.51 -3.34 27.41
N ASP A 114 -1.16 -4.44 27.76
CA ASP A 114 -0.54 -5.57 28.47
C ASP A 114 0.10 -6.54 27.47
N VAL A 115 1.41 -6.42 27.28
CA VAL A 115 2.16 -7.20 26.27
C VAL A 115 2.14 -8.71 26.52
N GLU A 116 2.03 -9.16 27.76
CA GLU A 116 1.98 -10.59 28.08
C GLU A 116 0.59 -11.15 27.74
N ARG A 117 -0.47 -10.48 28.21
CA ARG A 117 -1.85 -10.88 27.90
C ARG A 117 -2.12 -10.86 26.39
N LEU A 118 -1.68 -9.81 25.69
CA LEU A 118 -1.85 -9.70 24.24
C LEU A 118 -0.94 -10.70 23.49
N GLY A 119 0.23 -11.03 24.05
CA GLY A 119 1.11 -12.06 23.53
C GLY A 119 0.45 -13.44 23.53
N ASP A 120 -0.19 -13.81 24.64
CA ASP A 120 -0.94 -15.05 24.82
C ASP A 120 -2.17 -15.12 23.90
N LEU A 121 -2.93 -14.02 23.79
CA LEU A 121 -4.04 -13.91 22.85
C LEU A 121 -3.58 -14.17 21.42
N LEU A 122 -2.51 -13.51 20.98
CA LEU A 122 -1.98 -13.70 19.62
C LEU A 122 -1.41 -15.11 19.42
N ASP A 123 -0.89 -15.75 20.46
CA ASP A 123 -0.51 -17.17 20.44
C ASP A 123 -1.72 -18.09 20.21
N GLN A 124 -2.90 -17.74 20.71
CA GLN A 124 -4.15 -18.46 20.43
C GLN A 124 -4.64 -18.18 19.01
N VAL A 125 -4.82 -16.92 18.64
CA VAL A 125 -5.33 -16.51 17.31
C VAL A 125 -4.50 -17.10 16.17
N ARG A 126 -3.16 -17.12 16.33
CA ARG A 126 -2.27 -17.63 15.28
C ARG A 126 -2.37 -19.14 15.03
N ARG A 127 -2.96 -19.91 15.96
CA ARG A 127 -3.21 -21.35 15.76
C ARG A 127 -4.35 -21.58 14.77
N GLU A 128 -5.27 -20.64 14.65
CA GLU A 128 -6.47 -20.75 13.82
C GLU A 128 -6.33 -20.00 12.49
N GLN A 129 -5.67 -18.84 12.50
CA GLN A 129 -5.50 -17.99 11.32
C GLN A 129 -4.18 -17.23 11.30
N PRO A 130 -3.65 -16.83 10.13
CA PRO A 130 -2.49 -15.95 10.08
C PRO A 130 -2.76 -14.62 10.79
N ILE A 131 -1.80 -14.08 11.54
CA ILE A 131 -1.92 -12.77 12.22
C ILE A 131 -1.24 -11.61 11.49
N TYR A 132 -0.63 -11.90 10.33
CA TYR A 132 0.00 -10.91 9.46
C TYR A 132 -0.57 -11.02 8.06
N THR A 133 -0.47 -9.95 7.27
CA THR A 133 -0.64 -10.07 5.81
C THR A 133 0.60 -10.67 5.15
N ALA A 134 0.41 -11.28 3.98
CA ALA A 134 1.49 -11.87 3.19
C ALA A 134 2.58 -10.87 2.75
N ALA A 135 2.31 -9.55 2.83
CA ALA A 135 3.25 -8.49 2.47
C ALA A 135 4.23 -8.11 3.61
N PHE A 136 4.03 -8.62 4.84
CA PHE A 136 4.70 -8.13 6.05
C PHE A 136 6.08 -8.77 6.38
N ILE A 137 6.84 -9.23 5.38
CA ILE A 137 8.12 -9.96 5.58
C ILE A 137 9.33 -9.01 5.59
N LEU A 138 9.32 -7.93 6.38
CA LEU A 138 10.45 -6.96 6.38
C LEU A 138 10.87 -6.37 7.75
N CYS A 139 10.29 -6.80 8.87
CA CYS A 139 10.80 -6.40 10.19
C CYS A 139 11.84 -7.40 10.67
N ALA A 140 12.95 -6.92 11.28
CA ALA A 140 13.86 -7.77 12.03
C ALA A 140 13.06 -8.53 13.10
N HIS A 141 13.45 -9.76 13.44
CA HIS A 141 12.58 -10.71 14.15
C HIS A 141 13.01 -11.02 15.59
N ASP A 142 14.16 -10.50 16.04
CA ASP A 142 14.76 -10.87 17.33
C ASP A 142 15.50 -9.69 17.98
N ALA A 143 14.80 -8.57 18.19
CA ALA A 143 15.40 -7.40 18.85
C ALA A 143 15.33 -7.47 20.38
N TYR A 144 14.38 -8.24 20.92
CA TYR A 144 14.07 -8.25 22.35
C TYR A 144 14.13 -9.67 22.96
N GLY A 145 14.76 -10.62 22.27
CA GLY A 145 15.02 -11.96 22.80
C GLY A 145 13.80 -12.89 22.83
N HIS A 146 12.65 -12.47 22.30
CA HIS A 146 11.51 -13.38 22.16
C HIS A 146 11.68 -14.25 20.92
N ARG A 147 11.53 -15.57 21.09
CA ARG A 147 11.54 -16.52 19.97
C ARG A 147 10.39 -16.31 18.98
N ILE A 148 9.29 -15.69 19.43
CA ILE A 148 8.07 -15.52 18.64
C ILE A 148 7.93 -14.06 18.21
N LYS A 149 7.81 -13.84 16.89
CA LYS A 149 7.86 -12.50 16.28
C LYS A 149 6.85 -11.51 16.85
N HIS A 150 5.59 -11.91 17.08
CA HIS A 150 4.57 -10.97 17.57
C HIS A 150 4.85 -10.46 18.98
N ARG A 151 5.55 -11.24 19.82
CA ARG A 151 5.97 -10.77 21.15
C ARG A 151 7.02 -9.68 21.06
N ASN A 152 7.99 -9.80 20.14
CA ASN A 152 8.93 -8.70 19.87
C ASN A 152 8.22 -7.43 19.36
N HIS A 153 7.15 -7.55 18.57
CA HIS A 153 6.38 -6.36 18.15
C HIS A 153 5.59 -5.72 19.30
N LEU A 154 5.02 -6.52 20.20
CA LEU A 154 4.32 -5.98 21.37
C LEU A 154 5.29 -5.25 22.30
N GLU A 155 6.45 -5.86 22.58
CA GLU A 155 7.54 -5.24 23.34
C GLU A 155 8.05 -3.96 22.67
N LEU A 156 8.21 -3.97 21.34
CA LEU A 156 8.56 -2.78 20.56
C LEU A 156 7.59 -1.64 20.81
N VAL A 157 6.29 -1.89 20.69
CA VAL A 157 5.25 -0.88 20.87
C VAL A 157 5.21 -0.38 22.30
N GLN A 158 5.33 -1.27 23.30
CA GLN A 158 5.37 -0.86 24.70
C GLN A 158 6.53 0.10 24.99
N ARG A 159 7.72 -0.18 24.43
CA ARG A 159 8.87 0.71 24.60
C ARG A 159 8.75 2.02 23.80
N MET A 160 8.22 1.97 22.58
CA MET A 160 7.97 3.16 21.76
C MET A 160 7.06 4.17 22.46
N PHE A 161 6.07 3.68 23.22
CA PHE A 161 5.06 4.54 23.86
C PHE A 161 5.20 4.60 25.39
N ALA A 162 6.36 4.23 25.93
CA ALA A 162 6.73 4.55 27.30
C ALA A 162 6.87 6.08 27.48
N PRO A 163 6.66 6.61 28.70
CA PRO A 163 6.76 8.05 28.95
C PRO A 163 8.09 8.64 28.46
N GLY A 164 8.01 9.67 27.60
CA GLY A 164 9.17 10.38 27.05
C GLY A 164 9.85 9.73 25.84
N ALA A 165 9.34 8.59 25.34
CA ALA A 165 9.89 7.88 24.19
C ALA A 165 9.37 8.44 22.84
N LEU A 166 8.99 7.57 21.89
CA LEU A 166 8.60 7.98 20.54
C LEU A 166 7.43 8.96 20.55
N GLY A 167 6.39 8.74 21.36
CA GLY A 167 5.22 9.63 21.41
C GLY A 167 5.61 11.10 21.61
N ALA A 168 6.53 11.36 22.54
CA ALA A 168 7.06 12.70 22.82
C ALA A 168 7.99 13.25 21.71
N GLN A 169 8.64 12.38 20.93
CA GLN A 169 9.42 12.80 19.77
C GLN A 169 8.51 13.21 18.61
N LEU A 170 7.44 12.43 18.35
CA LEU A 170 6.46 12.71 17.31
C LEU A 170 5.75 14.05 17.55
N GLY A 171 5.37 14.35 18.80
CA GLY A 171 4.76 15.64 19.15
C GLY A 171 5.68 16.86 18.98
N ARG A 172 6.99 16.66 18.76
CA ARG A 172 7.98 17.72 18.52
C ARG A 172 8.49 17.76 17.08
N ALA A 173 8.02 16.86 16.22
CA ALA A 173 8.46 16.81 14.83
C ALA A 173 8.05 18.09 14.09
N GLY A 174 8.98 18.69 13.35
CA GLY A 174 8.72 19.87 12.52
C GLY A 174 8.43 19.52 11.07
N ARG A 175 8.77 18.29 10.64
CA ARG A 175 8.64 17.80 9.27
C ARG A 175 8.33 16.30 9.26
N LEU A 176 7.79 15.81 8.14
CA LEU A 176 7.56 14.37 7.93
C LEU A 176 8.86 13.54 7.99
N GLU A 177 9.99 14.12 7.58
CA GLU A 177 11.31 13.48 7.68
C GLU A 177 11.72 13.26 9.15
N ASP A 178 11.38 14.18 10.06
CA ASP A 178 11.70 14.04 11.49
C ASP A 178 10.92 12.87 12.12
N VAL A 179 9.66 12.69 11.72
CA VAL A 179 8.83 11.53 12.08
C VAL A 179 9.47 10.23 11.60
N TYR A 180 9.93 10.22 10.34
CA TYR A 180 10.60 9.07 9.75
C TYR A 180 11.88 8.71 10.50
N GLU A 181 12.75 9.68 10.78
CA GLU A 181 14.01 9.42 11.50
C GLU A 181 13.75 8.95 12.93
N ALA A 182 12.79 9.56 13.66
CA ALA A 182 12.40 9.12 14.99
C ALA A 182 11.90 7.65 15.01
N LEU A 183 11.20 7.22 13.96
CA LEU A 183 10.79 5.82 13.80
C LEU A 183 11.96 4.88 13.49
N ARG A 184 12.98 5.35 12.75
CA ARG A 184 14.13 4.56 12.30
C ARG A 184 15.13 4.25 13.40
N ASP A 185 15.12 5.04 14.47
CA ASP A 185 15.91 4.80 15.67
C ASP A 185 15.46 3.54 16.44
N TRP A 186 14.23 3.07 16.19
CA TRP A 186 13.71 1.87 16.83
C TRP A 186 14.13 0.59 16.11
N PRO A 187 14.53 -0.46 16.85
CA PRO A 187 14.88 -1.72 16.23
C PRO A 187 13.67 -2.31 15.52
N MET A 188 13.92 -3.15 14.51
CA MET A 188 12.90 -3.78 13.65
C MET A 188 12.19 -2.82 12.67
N ILE A 189 12.30 -1.50 12.83
CA ILE A 189 11.72 -0.52 11.91
C ILE A 189 12.72 -0.16 10.81
N GLY A 190 12.72 -0.94 9.72
CA GLY A 190 13.52 -0.69 8.51
C GLY A 190 13.11 0.58 7.75
N ALA A 191 13.94 1.04 6.79
CA ALA A 191 13.66 2.23 5.95
C ALA A 191 12.27 2.20 5.30
N PHE A 192 11.88 1.04 4.76
CA PHE A 192 10.55 0.88 4.18
C PHE A 192 9.43 1.01 5.23
N MET A 193 9.56 0.31 6.37
CA MET A 193 8.52 0.33 7.41
C MET A 193 8.40 1.71 8.06
N GLY A 194 9.52 2.38 8.34
CA GLY A 194 9.55 3.73 8.90
C GLY A 194 8.80 4.71 8.01
N TYR A 195 8.99 4.65 6.70
CA TYR A 195 8.26 5.54 5.79
C TYR A 195 6.77 5.21 5.70
N GLN A 196 6.40 3.92 5.68
CA GLN A 196 4.98 3.55 5.73
C GLN A 196 4.30 4.06 7.00
N LEU A 197 4.95 3.90 8.16
CA LEU A 197 4.47 4.40 9.44
C LEU A 197 4.38 5.92 9.47
N ALA A 198 5.38 6.65 8.94
CA ALA A 198 5.34 8.11 8.88
C ALA A 198 4.12 8.62 8.10
N VAL A 199 3.82 8.04 6.93
CA VAL A 199 2.62 8.38 6.15
C VAL A 199 1.34 8.02 6.91
N ASP A 200 1.30 6.85 7.54
CA ASP A 200 0.13 6.41 8.31
C ASP A 200 -0.18 7.29 9.51
N LEU A 201 0.85 7.74 10.23
CA LEU A 201 0.73 8.71 11.32
C LEU A 201 0.22 10.05 10.79
N ASN A 202 0.69 10.47 9.61
CA ASN A 202 0.26 11.70 8.94
C ASN A 202 -1.18 11.64 8.40
N TYR A 203 -1.85 10.49 8.41
CA TYR A 203 -3.30 10.41 8.15
C TYR A 203 -4.16 10.82 9.36
N SER A 204 -3.58 10.84 10.57
CA SER A 204 -4.27 11.35 11.77
C SER A 204 -4.36 12.87 11.77
N GLU A 205 -5.24 13.42 12.62
CA GLU A 205 -5.36 14.87 12.83
C GLU A 205 -4.22 15.47 13.65
N HIS A 206 -3.40 14.64 14.29
CA HIS A 206 -2.34 15.08 15.19
C HIS A 206 -1.03 15.44 14.49
N LEU A 207 -0.89 15.08 13.21
CA LEU A 207 0.24 15.48 12.36
C LEU A 207 -0.30 16.08 11.07
N ASP A 208 0.31 17.17 10.60
CA ASP A 208 -0.13 17.86 9.40
C ASP A 208 1.02 18.31 8.50
N PHE A 209 1.81 17.34 8.03
CA PHE A 209 2.88 17.59 7.07
C PHE A 209 2.41 17.38 5.63
N ASP A 210 3.02 18.10 4.69
CA ASP A 210 2.81 17.87 3.26
C ASP A 210 3.40 16.51 2.88
N GLU A 211 2.60 15.66 2.25
CA GLU A 211 3.02 14.33 1.77
C GLU A 211 4.02 14.40 0.61
N ASN A 212 4.24 15.59 0.04
CA ASN A 212 5.28 15.87 -0.95
C ASN A 212 6.61 16.33 -0.34
N ASP A 213 6.67 16.64 0.95
CA ASP A 213 7.93 17.08 1.58
C ASP A 213 8.98 15.95 1.60
N PHE A 214 8.55 14.70 1.74
CA PHE A 214 9.46 13.59 1.99
C PHE A 214 8.94 12.26 1.43
N THR A 215 9.83 11.49 0.80
CA THR A 215 9.53 10.12 0.35
C THR A 215 10.75 9.22 0.39
N VAL A 216 10.54 7.96 0.79
CA VAL A 216 11.59 6.94 0.81
C VAL A 216 11.18 5.78 -0.11
N PRO A 217 11.86 5.58 -1.25
CA PRO A 217 11.50 4.51 -2.15
C PRO A 217 11.83 3.14 -1.55
N GLY A 218 10.79 2.33 -1.38
CA GLY A 218 10.96 0.93 -1.02
C GLY A 218 11.64 0.11 -2.14
N PRO A 219 12.10 -1.13 -1.83
CA PRO A 219 12.82 -1.97 -2.80
C PRO A 219 12.04 -2.23 -4.10
N GLY A 220 10.70 -2.27 -4.03
CA GLY A 220 9.83 -2.38 -5.21
C GLY A 220 9.91 -1.17 -6.13
N ALA A 221 9.80 0.03 -5.57
CA ALA A 221 9.90 1.27 -6.33
C ALA A 221 11.28 1.48 -6.92
N VAL A 222 12.36 1.15 -6.20
CA VAL A 222 13.72 1.22 -6.76
C VAL A 222 13.89 0.33 -7.99
N ARG A 223 13.30 -0.88 -7.99
CA ARG A 223 13.29 -1.73 -9.18
C ARG A 223 12.45 -1.15 -10.31
N GLY A 224 11.30 -0.55 -9.98
CA GLY A 224 10.44 0.15 -10.92
C GLY A 224 11.16 1.30 -11.62
N LEU A 225 11.79 2.17 -10.84
CA LEU A 225 12.63 3.26 -11.34
C LEU A 225 13.71 2.76 -12.31
N ARG A 226 14.42 1.68 -11.96
CA ARG A 226 15.45 1.08 -12.84
C ARG A 226 14.89 0.47 -14.13
N LYS A 227 13.61 0.11 -14.17
CA LYS A 227 12.92 -0.31 -15.40
C LYS A 227 12.47 0.88 -16.23
N VAL A 228 11.90 1.89 -15.58
CA VAL A 228 11.41 3.11 -16.23
C VAL A 228 12.55 3.95 -16.81
N PHE A 229 13.65 4.10 -16.09
CA PHE A 229 14.81 4.89 -16.52
C PHE A 229 16.00 3.99 -16.83
N SER A 230 16.60 4.17 -18.02
CA SER A 230 17.85 3.50 -18.38
C SER A 230 19.06 4.15 -17.74
N ASP A 231 18.96 5.45 -17.47
CA ASP A 231 19.94 6.24 -16.74
C ASP A 231 19.19 7.26 -15.87
N PHE A 232 19.62 7.42 -14.62
CA PHE A 232 19.04 8.39 -13.69
C PHE A 232 19.68 9.78 -13.85
N GLY A 233 20.76 9.91 -14.62
CA GLY A 233 21.56 11.12 -14.66
C GLY A 233 22.09 11.46 -13.27
N ASP A 234 22.02 12.72 -12.90
CA ASP A 234 22.46 13.20 -11.57
C ASP A 234 21.35 13.12 -10.50
N ARG A 235 20.25 12.41 -10.76
CA ARG A 235 19.09 12.35 -9.86
C ARG A 235 19.11 11.13 -8.95
N THR A 236 18.79 11.35 -7.69
CA THR A 236 18.47 10.29 -6.74
C THR A 236 17.09 9.68 -7.03
N PRO A 237 16.82 8.44 -6.58
CA PRO A 237 15.49 7.84 -6.62
C PRO A 237 14.37 8.74 -6.06
N ARG A 238 14.63 9.45 -4.95
CA ARG A 238 13.68 10.40 -4.35
C ARG A 238 13.37 11.54 -5.32
N GLN A 239 14.41 12.17 -5.89
CA GLN A 239 14.23 13.27 -6.82
C GLN A 239 13.48 12.86 -8.09
N LEU A 240 13.70 11.64 -8.58
CA LEU A 240 12.92 11.10 -9.70
C LEU A 240 11.45 10.95 -9.35
N ILE A 241 11.12 10.50 -8.14
CA ILE A 241 9.72 10.42 -7.68
C ILE A 241 9.09 11.81 -7.59
N MET A 242 9.80 12.77 -6.99
CA MET A 242 9.31 14.16 -6.90
C MET A 242 9.10 14.77 -8.28
N GLN A 243 9.95 14.46 -9.25
CA GLN A 243 9.75 14.89 -10.64
C GLN A 243 8.47 14.30 -11.24
N MET A 244 8.04 13.10 -10.85
CA MET A 244 6.74 12.57 -11.28
C MET A 244 5.58 13.37 -10.67
N VAL A 245 5.68 13.72 -9.38
CA VAL A 245 4.66 14.56 -8.70
C VAL A 245 4.52 15.90 -9.42
N GLU A 246 5.65 16.57 -9.68
CA GLU A 246 5.71 17.90 -10.31
C GLU A 246 5.18 17.93 -11.75
N ARG A 247 5.29 16.82 -12.49
CA ARG A 247 5.01 16.75 -13.93
C ARG A 247 3.84 15.83 -14.28
N GLN A 248 3.02 15.45 -13.29
CA GLN A 248 1.94 14.49 -13.51
C GLN A 248 0.95 14.98 -14.56
N ASP A 249 0.50 16.24 -14.47
CA ASP A 249 -0.48 16.81 -15.39
C ASP A 249 0.08 16.86 -16.82
N GLU A 250 1.33 17.33 -16.99
CA GLU A 250 2.03 17.34 -18.28
C GLU A 250 2.03 15.94 -18.93
N HIS A 251 2.23 14.89 -18.14
CA HIS A 251 2.34 13.53 -18.66
C HIS A 251 1.00 12.86 -18.90
N PHE A 252 -0.03 13.16 -18.11
CA PHE A 252 -1.40 12.76 -18.43
C PHE A 252 -1.87 13.43 -19.74
N ASP A 253 -1.65 14.74 -19.87
CA ASP A 253 -2.01 15.52 -21.07
C ASP A 253 -1.26 15.05 -22.31
N ARG A 254 0.07 14.88 -22.22
CA ARG A 254 0.91 14.39 -23.33
C ARG A 254 0.43 13.05 -23.88
N LEU A 255 -0.15 12.21 -23.03
CA LEU A 255 -0.64 10.89 -23.39
C LEU A 255 -2.14 10.86 -23.70
N GLY A 256 -2.84 11.99 -23.60
CA GLY A 256 -4.28 12.10 -23.81
C GLY A 256 -5.09 11.26 -22.81
N LEU A 257 -4.60 11.14 -21.57
CA LEU A 257 -5.24 10.34 -20.53
C LEU A 257 -6.22 11.18 -19.73
N THR A 258 -7.46 10.72 -19.60
CA THR A 258 -8.42 11.32 -18.67
C THR A 258 -7.95 11.10 -17.23
N TRP A 259 -7.72 12.20 -16.51
CA TRP A 259 -7.26 12.17 -15.12
C TRP A 259 -7.96 13.23 -14.28
N SER A 260 -8.63 12.80 -13.21
CA SER A 260 -9.33 13.64 -12.23
C SER A 260 -8.77 13.49 -10.81
N GLY A 261 -7.71 12.69 -10.65
CA GLY A 261 -7.17 12.36 -9.34
C GLY A 261 -8.13 11.60 -8.45
N LEU A 262 -7.95 11.71 -7.13
CA LEU A 262 -8.83 11.14 -6.12
C LEU A 262 -9.83 12.20 -5.66
N PHE A 263 -10.97 12.28 -6.33
CA PHE A 263 -11.98 13.32 -6.08
C PHE A 263 -11.38 14.74 -6.15
N GLY A 264 -10.52 14.98 -7.15
CA GLY A 264 -9.81 16.25 -7.32
C GLY A 264 -8.43 16.33 -6.65
N ARG A 265 -8.07 15.37 -5.76
CA ARG A 265 -6.73 15.31 -5.16
C ARG A 265 -5.71 14.74 -6.15
N SER A 266 -4.62 15.47 -6.40
CA SER A 266 -3.49 15.04 -7.23
C SER A 266 -2.63 13.95 -6.55
N LEU A 267 -1.80 13.26 -7.35
CA LEU A 267 -0.85 12.28 -6.82
C LEU A 267 0.16 12.98 -5.91
N HIS A 268 0.41 12.40 -4.74
CA HIS A 268 1.48 12.82 -3.85
C HIS A 268 2.69 11.87 -3.94
N ALA A 269 3.80 12.23 -3.30
CA ALA A 269 5.05 11.48 -3.40
C ALA A 269 4.93 10.01 -2.96
N ILE A 270 4.05 9.68 -2.00
CA ILE A 270 3.74 8.30 -1.62
C ILE A 270 3.03 7.52 -2.73
N ASP A 271 2.11 8.14 -3.46
CA ASP A 271 1.37 7.52 -4.56
C ASP A 271 2.31 7.30 -5.76
N CYS A 272 3.08 8.33 -6.13
CA CYS A 272 4.08 8.23 -7.19
C CYS A 272 5.15 7.16 -6.90
N GLN A 273 5.58 7.06 -5.64
CA GLN A 273 6.48 5.99 -5.18
C GLN A 273 5.82 4.61 -5.28
N GLY A 274 4.56 4.49 -4.86
CA GLY A 274 3.76 3.27 -4.95
C GLY A 274 3.61 2.79 -6.40
N LEU A 275 3.32 3.71 -7.31
CA LEU A 275 3.19 3.45 -8.74
C LEU A 275 4.45 2.79 -9.32
N PHE A 276 5.67 3.20 -8.95
CA PHE A 276 6.87 2.52 -9.42
C PHE A 276 6.95 1.05 -8.96
N CYS A 277 6.47 0.73 -7.76
CA CYS A 277 6.39 -0.67 -7.30
C CYS A 277 5.41 -1.50 -8.16
N GLU A 278 4.28 -0.91 -8.52
CA GLU A 278 3.29 -1.55 -9.36
C GLU A 278 3.73 -1.62 -10.83
N THR A 279 4.43 -0.62 -11.36
CA THR A 279 5.09 -0.67 -12.67
C THR A 279 6.15 -1.77 -12.73
N ASP A 280 6.96 -1.96 -11.66
CA ASP A 280 7.87 -3.13 -11.58
C ASP A 280 7.11 -4.44 -11.73
N LYS A 281 5.94 -4.56 -11.10
CA LYS A 281 5.10 -5.77 -11.17
C LYS A 281 4.51 -5.94 -12.57
N TYR A 282 3.88 -4.90 -13.13
CA TYR A 282 3.24 -4.89 -14.44
C TYR A 282 4.25 -5.21 -15.56
N ALA A 283 5.42 -4.58 -15.51
CA ALA A 283 6.47 -4.75 -16.52
C ALA A 283 7.03 -6.17 -16.61
N ARG A 284 6.85 -7.03 -15.59
CA ARG A 284 7.27 -8.44 -15.68
C ARG A 284 6.53 -9.22 -16.76
N VAL A 285 5.33 -8.77 -17.11
CA VAL A 285 4.50 -9.38 -18.15
C VAL A 285 4.52 -8.52 -19.41
N ALA A 286 4.31 -7.20 -19.28
CA ALA A 286 4.24 -6.30 -20.43
C ALA A 286 5.60 -6.08 -21.14
N PHE A 287 6.71 -6.18 -20.41
CA PHE A 287 8.07 -5.92 -20.91
C PHE A 287 9.04 -7.04 -20.49
N PRO A 288 8.85 -8.28 -20.99
CA PRO A 288 9.57 -9.46 -20.51
C PRO A 288 11.10 -9.39 -20.71
N ASP A 289 11.56 -8.60 -21.69
CA ASP A 289 12.98 -8.39 -21.96
C ASP A 289 13.70 -7.57 -20.87
N LEU A 290 12.94 -6.81 -20.06
CA LEU A 290 13.47 -6.05 -18.92
C LEU A 290 13.50 -6.92 -17.66
N ALA A 291 14.44 -7.87 -17.66
CA ALA A 291 14.61 -8.82 -16.57
C ALA A 291 14.91 -8.12 -15.23
N SER A 292 14.35 -8.70 -14.16
CA SER A 292 14.71 -8.36 -12.78
C SER A 292 14.78 -9.65 -11.97
N ASN A 293 15.26 -9.56 -10.72
CA ASN A 293 15.34 -10.68 -9.77
C ASN A 293 13.95 -11.31 -9.49
N ARG A 294 12.85 -10.67 -9.91
CA ARG A 294 11.49 -11.22 -9.88
C ARG A 294 10.92 -11.31 -11.29
N VAL A 295 10.54 -12.51 -11.70
CA VAL A 295 10.12 -12.82 -13.07
C VAL A 295 8.60 -12.99 -13.20
N ARG A 296 7.88 -13.33 -12.12
CA ARG A 296 6.43 -13.60 -12.16
C ARG A 296 5.63 -12.73 -11.19
N ILE A 297 4.35 -12.53 -11.50
CA ILE A 297 3.36 -11.99 -10.56
C ILE A 297 2.73 -13.17 -9.82
N LYS A 298 2.76 -13.15 -8.49
CA LYS A 298 2.39 -14.30 -7.64
C LYS A 298 0.91 -14.38 -7.31
N HIS A 299 0.19 -13.26 -7.38
CA HIS A 299 -1.18 -13.17 -6.90
C HIS A 299 -2.12 -12.80 -8.05
N GLU A 300 -2.97 -13.75 -8.42
CA GLU A 300 -4.11 -13.51 -9.29
C GLU A 300 -5.19 -12.72 -8.54
N PHE A 301 -5.91 -11.87 -9.26
CA PHE A 301 -7.10 -11.22 -8.76
C PHE A 301 -8.24 -12.25 -8.79
N ARG A 302 -8.89 -12.48 -7.63
CA ARG A 302 -10.02 -13.39 -7.48
C ARG A 302 -11.01 -12.75 -6.54
N ASP A 303 -12.28 -12.79 -6.95
CA ASP A 303 -13.49 -12.26 -6.32
C ASP A 303 -13.36 -10.85 -5.71
N PRO A 304 -14.10 -9.84 -6.23
CA PRO A 304 -14.14 -8.55 -5.58
C PRO A 304 -14.67 -8.72 -4.15
N LYS A 305 -13.85 -8.33 -3.16
CA LYS A 305 -14.33 -8.17 -1.78
C LYS A 305 -15.45 -7.14 -1.76
N ALA A 306 -16.34 -7.26 -0.77
CA ALA A 306 -17.41 -6.29 -0.49
C ALA A 306 -16.90 -4.86 -0.61
N ARG A 307 -17.75 -3.99 -1.17
CA ARG A 307 -17.50 -2.56 -1.35
C ARG A 307 -17.07 -1.96 -0.01
N LEU A 308 -16.02 -1.14 -0.05
CA LEU A 308 -15.58 -0.39 1.12
C LEU A 308 -16.38 0.90 1.18
N ASP A 309 -16.88 1.22 2.37
CA ASP A 309 -17.31 2.59 2.68
C ASP A 309 -16.04 3.43 2.79
N LEU A 310 -15.78 4.20 1.73
CA LEU A 310 -14.56 4.97 1.62
C LEU A 310 -14.58 6.13 2.62
N PHE A 311 -13.45 6.31 3.30
CA PHE A 311 -13.24 7.41 4.22
C PHE A 311 -11.75 7.79 4.18
N TYR A 312 -11.49 9.08 3.98
CA TYR A 312 -10.15 9.65 3.86
C TYR A 312 -9.88 10.58 5.05
N PRO A 313 -8.60 10.91 5.33
CA PRO A 313 -8.27 11.88 6.37
C PRO A 313 -9.11 13.16 6.21
N PRO A 314 -9.85 13.61 7.23
CA PRO A 314 -10.73 14.78 7.11
C PRO A 314 -10.02 16.04 6.63
N LYS A 315 -8.75 16.22 7.06
CA LYS A 315 -7.88 17.32 6.62
C LYS A 315 -7.59 17.38 5.12
N TRP A 316 -7.92 16.34 4.36
CA TRP A 316 -7.81 16.36 2.90
C TRP A 316 -9.01 17.03 2.23
N ASP A 317 -10.12 17.23 2.93
CA ASP A 317 -11.33 17.90 2.44
C ASP A 317 -11.92 17.28 1.15
N ILE A 318 -11.81 15.95 1.00
CA ILE A 318 -12.34 15.22 -0.16
C ILE A 318 -13.52 14.30 0.15
N ASN A 319 -13.90 14.16 1.43
CA ASN A 319 -14.92 13.19 1.84
C ASN A 319 -16.32 13.52 1.31
N ASP A 320 -16.62 14.80 1.03
CA ASP A 320 -17.89 15.22 0.43
C ASP A 320 -18.06 14.75 -1.02
N GLY A 321 -16.94 14.55 -1.73
CA GLY A 321 -16.93 14.02 -3.09
C GLY A 321 -17.05 12.50 -3.16
N VAL A 322 -16.98 11.80 -2.03
CA VAL A 322 -17.02 10.33 -1.98
C VAL A 322 -18.45 9.83 -2.21
N PRO A 323 -18.69 8.94 -3.19
CA PRO A 323 -20.00 8.35 -3.39
C PRO A 323 -20.45 7.57 -2.16
N LYS A 324 -21.52 8.02 -1.51
CA LYS A 324 -22.15 7.30 -0.40
C LYS A 324 -22.58 5.92 -0.88
N ALA A 325 -22.29 4.88 -0.11
CA ALA A 325 -22.82 3.56 -0.41
C ALA A 325 -24.34 3.64 -0.45
N ALA A 326 -24.95 3.14 -1.54
CA ALA A 326 -26.39 2.93 -1.54
C ALA A 326 -26.69 1.92 -0.44
N MET A 327 -27.56 2.30 0.50
CA MET A 327 -28.12 1.36 1.48
C MET A 327 -28.64 0.14 0.71
N PRO A 328 -28.33 -1.10 1.13
CA PRO A 328 -29.00 -2.26 0.58
C PRO A 328 -30.52 -2.02 0.70
N ARG A 329 -31.25 -2.07 -0.42
CA ARG A 329 -32.70 -2.11 -0.36
C ARG A 329 -33.09 -3.37 0.40
N ASP A 330 -33.80 -3.18 1.50
CA ASP A 330 -34.45 -4.15 2.37
C ASP A 330 -34.20 -5.63 2.04
N ALA A 331 -33.43 -6.29 2.90
CA ALA A 331 -33.57 -7.71 3.14
C ALA A 331 -33.64 -7.92 4.65
N ASP A 332 -34.87 -8.02 5.16
CA ASP A 332 -35.17 -8.61 6.46
C ASP A 332 -34.59 -10.02 6.51
N SER A 333 -33.50 -10.23 7.25
CA SER A 333 -33.25 -11.44 8.05
C SER A 333 -31.96 -11.31 8.89
N PRO A 334 -32.00 -11.62 10.20
CA PRO A 334 -30.81 -11.64 11.04
C PRO A 334 -30.13 -13.00 10.92
N GLU A 335 -29.22 -13.16 9.95
CA GLU A 335 -28.29 -14.30 9.94
C GLU A 335 -26.86 -13.82 10.17
N GLN A 336 -26.28 -14.40 11.22
CA GLN A 336 -24.91 -14.23 11.67
C GLN A 336 -23.94 -14.45 10.50
N LEU A 337 -23.13 -13.43 10.18
CA LEU A 337 -22.00 -13.56 9.26
C LEU A 337 -20.96 -14.49 9.90
N SER A 338 -21.09 -15.78 9.60
CA SER A 338 -20.06 -16.79 9.81
C SER A 338 -18.85 -16.45 8.94
N PHE A 339 -17.76 -16.02 9.58
CA PHE A 339 -16.48 -15.75 8.94
C PHE A 339 -15.71 -17.06 8.69
N THR A 340 -16.19 -17.86 7.75
CA THR A 340 -15.41 -18.95 7.17
C THR A 340 -15.53 -18.92 5.67
N ASP A 341 -14.64 -18.21 4.99
CA ASP A 341 -13.94 -18.79 3.84
C ASP A 341 -12.84 -17.88 3.30
N ALA A 342 -11.59 -18.31 3.50
CA ALA A 342 -10.48 -17.96 2.63
C ALA A 342 -9.36 -18.99 2.82
N ARG A 343 -9.54 -20.19 2.27
CA ARG A 343 -8.44 -21.16 2.13
C ARG A 343 -7.43 -20.64 1.10
N LEU A 344 -6.37 -19.99 1.56
CA LEU A 344 -5.16 -19.76 0.77
C LEU A 344 -4.40 -21.08 0.61
N ARG A 345 -4.45 -21.70 -0.57
CA ARG A 345 -3.51 -22.77 -0.92
C ARG A 345 -2.25 -22.16 -1.55
N VAL A 346 -1.12 -22.36 -0.88
CA VAL A 346 0.21 -22.18 -1.49
C VAL A 346 0.39 -23.31 -2.49
N VAL A 347 0.47 -22.98 -3.77
CA VAL A 347 0.85 -23.95 -4.80
C VAL A 347 2.37 -23.98 -4.85
N ASP A 348 2.99 -25.01 -4.28
CA ASP A 348 4.37 -25.37 -4.64
C ASP A 348 4.58 -26.88 -4.51
N ALA A 349 4.81 -27.54 -5.64
CA ALA A 349 5.79 -28.63 -5.80
C ALA A 349 5.86 -29.06 -7.27
N ARG A 350 7.09 -29.11 -7.77
CA ARG A 350 7.57 -29.49 -9.11
C ARG A 350 7.06 -30.86 -9.59
N PRO A 351 6.99 -31.09 -10.91
CA PRO A 351 7.37 -32.36 -11.51
C PRO A 351 8.79 -32.30 -12.08
N ARG A 352 9.46 -33.45 -12.07
CA ARG A 352 10.81 -33.67 -12.61
C ARG A 352 10.92 -33.21 -14.06
N TYR A 353 12.02 -32.51 -14.36
CA TYR A 353 12.39 -32.09 -15.71
C TYR A 353 12.85 -33.33 -16.50
N GLN A 354 12.00 -33.82 -17.42
CA GLN A 354 12.44 -34.61 -18.57
C GLN A 354 12.30 -33.73 -19.82
N GLY A 355 13.35 -33.71 -20.62
CA GLY A 355 13.57 -32.73 -21.66
C GLY A 355 12.43 -32.62 -22.68
N ARG A 356 11.88 -31.41 -22.79
CA ARG A 356 11.27 -30.89 -24.01
C ARG A 356 11.59 -29.40 -24.09
N VAL A 357 12.07 -28.99 -25.27
CA VAL A 357 12.28 -27.59 -25.63
C VAL A 357 10.95 -26.84 -25.43
N PRO A 358 10.89 -25.77 -24.61
CA PRO A 358 9.65 -25.01 -24.46
C PRO A 358 9.37 -24.24 -25.74
N GLN A 359 8.23 -24.53 -26.37
CA GLN A 359 7.60 -23.62 -27.31
C GLN A 359 7.30 -22.30 -26.58
N ARG A 360 7.55 -21.17 -27.25
CA ARG A 360 7.26 -19.83 -26.72
C ARG A 360 5.78 -19.76 -26.35
N PRO A 361 5.40 -19.30 -25.14
CA PRO A 361 4.03 -18.91 -24.89
C PRO A 361 3.71 -17.68 -25.73
N ASP A 362 2.51 -17.65 -26.32
CA ASP A 362 1.99 -16.47 -27.01
C ASP A 362 2.06 -15.26 -26.06
N VAL A 363 2.68 -14.19 -26.54
CA VAL A 363 2.77 -12.91 -25.84
C VAL A 363 1.35 -12.32 -25.84
N PRO A 364 0.69 -12.14 -24.68
CA PRO A 364 -0.60 -11.48 -24.66
C PRO A 364 -0.45 -10.05 -25.19
N ALA A 365 -1.41 -9.60 -26.00
CA ALA A 365 -1.41 -8.30 -26.65
C ALA A 365 -1.07 -7.19 -25.65
N ARG A 366 -0.16 -6.30 -26.06
CA ARG A 366 0.29 -5.19 -25.23
C ARG A 366 -0.81 -4.14 -25.20
N LEU A 367 -0.88 -3.39 -24.11
CA LEU A 367 -1.84 -2.30 -23.91
C LEU A 367 -1.82 -1.23 -25.04
N PHE A 368 -0.80 -1.21 -25.91
CA PHE A 368 -0.59 -0.21 -26.97
C PHE A 368 -0.07 -0.76 -28.30
N ASP A 369 -0.45 -1.98 -28.68
CA ASP A 369 -0.32 -2.35 -30.09
C ASP A 369 -1.40 -1.58 -30.88
N GLU A 370 -1.12 -0.33 -31.28
CA GLU A 370 -1.96 0.35 -32.27
C GLU A 370 -1.86 -0.42 -33.60
N PRO A 371 -2.98 -0.69 -34.29
CA PRO A 371 -2.91 -1.19 -35.65
C PRO A 371 -2.26 -0.11 -36.51
N ALA A 372 -1.17 -0.46 -37.21
CA ALA A 372 -0.59 0.39 -38.22
C ALA A 372 -1.69 0.82 -39.19
N VAL A 373 -2.10 2.09 -39.12
CA VAL A 373 -2.92 2.71 -40.15
C VAL A 373 -2.05 2.77 -41.39
N ALA A 374 -2.30 1.86 -42.33
CA ALA A 374 -1.76 1.94 -43.67
C ALA A 374 -2.32 3.22 -44.31
N VAL A 375 -1.49 4.25 -44.41
CA VAL A 375 -1.74 5.37 -45.31
C VAL A 375 -1.38 4.87 -46.70
N GLY A 376 -2.39 4.81 -47.57
CA GLY A 376 -2.26 4.41 -48.98
C GLY A 376 -1.55 5.45 -49.83
#